data_AF-A0A401YSK8-F1
#
_entry.id   AF-A0A401YSK8-F1
#
_cell.length_a   1.000
_cell.length_b   1.000
_cell.length_c   1.000
_cell.angle_alpha   90.00
_cell.angle_beta   90.00
_cell.angle_gamma   90.00
#
_symmetry.space_group_name_H-M   'P 1'
#
loop_
_entity.id
_entity.type
_entity.pdbx_description
1 polymer ?
#
loop_
_entity_poly.entity_id
_entity_poly.type
_entity_poly.pdbx_seq_one_letter_code
_entity_poly.pdbx_strand_id
1 'polypeptide(L)'
;MTGGTDPVLEQTWHAQRRWSTAASAAKNSVRRWRLFRLILGVAGAVLVTAGTQASGDLGTVLSLIGALCVGLVPLVTSLRLQPERIEAWTRTRSVSEALKSEVYLYLTASRPYAGTESERRTALTARRAALEDAAGDLLALLPQAAPGVYPLLPPVHDVDGYVRERIDHQADVYYGTQVIRMRRGLVRIQFAEFVLAITGMALAVVAGTAGGSGAGAWVPVVTTVSASVMLYGYGVRYQENLISFARTAEQLRRLRDDRFARMPLDPAEEARFVERCENVFSIETQGWMARAASADPGPVQ
;
A
#
# COMPACT_ATOMS: atom_id res chain seq x y z
N MET A 1 6.62 42.36 -6.57
CA MET A 1 5.32 41.73 -6.28
C MET A 1 5.55 40.77 -5.14
N THR A 2 5.06 41.14 -3.95
CA THR A 2 5.29 40.42 -2.70
C THR A 2 4.73 39.00 -2.79
N GLY A 3 5.58 38.00 -2.54
CA GLY A 3 5.25 36.58 -2.56
C GLY A 3 4.30 36.19 -1.44
N GLY A 4 3.02 36.50 -1.63
CA GLY A 4 1.92 35.88 -0.88
C GLY A 4 1.67 34.51 -1.46
N THR A 5 1.75 33.48 -0.63
CA THR A 5 1.35 32.12 -0.98
C THR A 5 -0.12 32.11 -1.43
N ASP A 6 -0.40 31.42 -2.55
CA ASP A 6 -1.75 31.33 -3.09
C ASP A 6 -2.65 30.56 -2.09
N PRO A 7 -3.70 31.19 -1.52
CA PRO A 7 -4.49 30.57 -0.47
C PRO A 7 -5.28 29.35 -0.98
N VAL A 8 -5.65 29.30 -2.26
CA VAL A 8 -6.35 28.14 -2.84
C VAL A 8 -5.39 26.96 -2.95
N LEU A 9 -4.16 27.23 -3.36
CA LEU A 9 -3.10 26.23 -3.45
C LEU A 9 -2.75 25.67 -2.07
N GLU A 10 -2.59 26.52 -1.06
CA GLU A 10 -2.34 26.11 0.32
C GLU A 10 -3.46 25.23 0.86
N GLN A 11 -4.72 25.64 0.71
CA GLN A 11 -5.84 24.83 1.18
C GLN A 11 -5.91 23.47 0.46
N THR A 12 -5.62 23.42 -0.84
CA THR A 12 -5.59 22.16 -1.60
C THR A 12 -4.46 21.26 -1.11
N TRP A 13 -3.28 21.82 -0.80
CA TRP A 13 -2.19 21.08 -0.20
C TRP A 13 -2.54 20.57 1.19
N HIS A 14 -3.18 21.38 2.04
CA HIS A 14 -3.66 20.93 3.34
C HIS A 14 -4.65 19.77 3.24
N ALA A 15 -5.61 19.85 2.31
CA ALA A 15 -6.52 18.75 2.01
C ALA A 15 -5.72 17.50 1.60
N GLN A 16 -4.80 17.62 0.65
CA GLN A 16 -3.92 16.55 0.20
C GLN A 16 -3.22 15.85 1.38
N ARG A 17 -2.68 16.62 2.34
CA ARG A 17 -2.00 16.10 3.53
C ARG A 17 -2.93 15.36 4.48
N ARG A 18 -4.16 15.84 4.69
CA ARG A 18 -5.18 15.16 5.51
C ARG A 18 -5.52 13.80 4.92
N TRP A 19 -5.81 13.75 3.62
CA TRP A 19 -6.05 12.51 2.88
C TRP A 19 -4.84 11.57 2.90
N SER A 20 -3.62 12.11 2.76
CA SER A 20 -2.37 11.32 2.80
C SER A 20 -2.15 10.66 4.16
N THR A 21 -2.45 11.39 5.24
CA THR A 21 -2.33 10.93 6.62
C THR A 21 -3.36 9.83 6.90
N ALA A 22 -4.62 10.05 6.52
CA ALA A 22 -5.68 9.04 6.64
C ALA A 22 -5.33 7.76 5.87
N ALA A 23 -4.89 7.89 4.62
CA ALA A 23 -4.46 6.76 3.79
C ALA A 23 -3.29 5.99 4.43
N SER A 24 -2.33 6.70 5.02
CA SER A 24 -1.18 6.08 5.69
C SER A 24 -1.60 5.34 6.97
N ALA A 25 -2.50 5.92 7.76
CA ALA A 25 -3.07 5.28 8.95
C ALA A 25 -3.85 4.01 8.59
N ALA A 26 -4.69 4.07 7.56
CA ALA A 26 -5.45 2.92 7.05
C ALA A 26 -4.52 1.81 6.54
N LYS A 27 -3.52 2.14 5.71
CA LYS A 27 -2.48 1.21 5.24
C LYS A 27 -1.77 0.50 6.39
N ASN A 28 -1.33 1.27 7.38
CA ASN A 28 -0.60 0.74 8.53
C ASN A 28 -1.49 -0.15 9.40
N SER A 29 -2.78 0.17 9.51
CA SER A 29 -3.77 -0.70 10.17
C SER A 29 -3.86 -2.06 9.47
N VAL A 30 -4.11 -2.07 8.15
CA VAL A 30 -4.20 -3.31 7.35
C VAL A 30 -2.92 -4.13 7.47
N ARG A 31 -1.74 -3.49 7.38
CA ARG A 31 -0.44 -4.18 7.53
C ARG A 31 -0.28 -4.83 8.90
N ARG A 32 -0.62 -4.12 9.98
CA ARG A 32 -0.53 -4.65 11.35
C ARG A 32 -1.45 -5.84 11.55
N TRP A 33 -2.70 -5.76 11.10
CA TRP A 33 -3.66 -6.86 11.28
C TRP A 33 -3.33 -8.10 10.44
N ARG A 34 -2.75 -7.94 9.24
CA ARG A 34 -2.21 -9.08 8.47
C ARG A 34 -1.08 -9.80 9.21
N LEU A 35 -0.15 -9.03 9.79
CA LEU A 35 0.94 -9.60 10.58
C LEU A 35 0.40 -10.26 11.86
N PHE A 36 -0.53 -9.62 12.55
CA PHE A 36 -1.15 -10.17 13.75
C PHE A 36 -1.86 -11.50 13.46
N ARG A 37 -2.62 -11.58 12.37
CA ARG A 37 -3.25 -12.83 11.91
C ARG A 37 -2.23 -13.93 11.64
N LEU A 38 -1.12 -13.60 10.97
CA LEU A 38 -0.02 -14.55 10.74
C LEU A 38 0.54 -15.07 12.07
N ILE A 39 0.84 -14.17 13.00
CA ILE A 39 1.39 -14.52 14.33
C ILE A 39 0.42 -15.43 15.08
N LEU A 40 -0.88 -15.09 15.11
CA LEU A 40 -1.91 -15.91 15.76
C LEU A 40 -2.01 -17.32 15.15
N GLY A 41 -1.99 -17.42 13.82
CA GLY A 41 -2.06 -18.71 13.13
C GLY A 41 -0.84 -19.60 13.44
N VAL A 42 0.36 -19.02 13.39
CA VAL A 42 1.61 -19.75 13.68
C VAL A 42 1.72 -20.13 15.15
N ALA A 43 1.55 -19.16 16.06
CA ALA A 43 1.64 -19.39 17.50
C ALA A 43 0.56 -20.37 17.96
N GLY A 44 -0.68 -20.22 17.46
CA GLY A 44 -1.78 -21.11 17.77
C GLY A 44 -1.49 -22.56 17.39
N ALA A 45 -1.03 -22.80 16.15
CA ALA A 45 -0.69 -24.14 15.69
C ALA A 45 0.44 -24.77 16.52
N VAL A 46 1.50 -24.02 16.82
CA VAL A 46 2.64 -24.51 17.60
C VAL A 46 2.23 -24.80 19.05
N LEU A 47 1.47 -23.91 19.70
CA LEU A 47 1.08 -24.05 21.09
C LEU A 47 0.09 -25.19 21.32
N VAL A 48 -0.88 -25.39 20.41
CA VAL A 48 -1.80 -26.53 20.50
C VAL A 48 -1.02 -27.84 20.45
N THR A 49 -0.16 -28.03 19.45
CA THR A 49 0.62 -29.27 19.32
C THR A 49 1.65 -29.45 20.44
N ALA A 50 2.31 -28.39 20.88
CA ALA A 50 3.18 -28.47 22.06
C ALA A 50 2.39 -28.89 23.31
N GLY A 51 1.18 -28.36 23.48
CA GLY A 51 0.28 -28.70 24.57
C GLY A 51 -0.14 -30.17 24.57
N THR A 52 -0.45 -30.76 23.41
CA THR A 52 -0.81 -32.19 23.31
C THR A 52 0.35 -33.13 23.60
N GLN A 53 1.59 -32.65 23.43
CA GLN A 53 2.81 -33.43 23.70
C GLN A 53 3.34 -33.24 25.13
N ALA A 54 2.88 -32.21 25.85
CA ALA A 54 3.25 -31.94 27.22
C ALA A 54 2.30 -32.64 28.20
N SER A 55 2.79 -32.93 29.42
CA SER A 55 1.99 -33.58 30.48
C SER A 55 1.54 -32.57 31.54
N GLY A 56 0.44 -32.90 32.23
CA GLY A 56 -0.08 -32.12 33.35
C GLY A 56 -0.63 -30.74 32.95
N ASP A 57 -0.68 -29.83 33.93
CA ASP A 57 -1.32 -28.51 33.79
C ASP A 57 -0.70 -27.65 32.68
N LEU A 58 0.61 -27.79 32.45
CA LEU A 58 1.31 -27.07 31.39
C LEU A 58 0.75 -27.42 30.00
N GLY A 59 0.48 -28.70 29.73
CA GLY A 59 -0.09 -29.13 28.46
C GLY A 59 -1.49 -28.55 28.23
N THR A 60 -2.31 -28.52 29.28
CA THR A 60 -3.64 -27.90 29.27
C THR A 60 -3.56 -26.40 28.99
N VAL A 61 -2.69 -25.66 29.69
CA VAL A 61 -2.53 -24.22 29.51
C VAL A 61 -2.07 -23.88 28.09
N LEU A 62 -1.06 -24.59 27.56
CA LEU A 62 -0.57 -24.38 26.20
C LEU A 62 -1.66 -24.66 25.15
N SER A 63 -2.42 -25.75 25.32
CA SER A 63 -3.52 -26.10 24.42
C SER A 63 -4.63 -25.05 24.43
N LEU A 64 -4.99 -24.53 25.60
CA LEU A 64 -6.02 -23.49 25.74
C LEU A 64 -5.59 -22.16 25.09
N ILE A 65 -4.36 -21.71 25.34
CA ILE A 65 -3.82 -20.49 24.71
C ILE A 65 -3.73 -20.69 23.20
N GLY A 66 -3.25 -21.85 22.75
CA GLY A 66 -3.16 -22.18 21.33
C GLY A 66 -4.53 -22.17 20.64
N ALA A 67 -5.54 -22.80 21.25
CA ALA A 67 -6.90 -22.80 20.75
C ALA A 67 -7.50 -21.39 20.68
N LEU A 68 -7.24 -20.55 21.69
CA LEU A 68 -7.64 -19.15 21.68
C LEU A 68 -6.97 -18.39 20.52
N CYS A 69 -5.66 -18.58 20.29
CA CYS A 69 -4.96 -17.95 19.18
C CYS A 69 -5.56 -18.34 17.83
N VAL A 70 -5.82 -19.63 17.60
CA VAL A 70 -6.45 -20.13 16.35
C VAL A 70 -7.87 -19.58 16.22
N GLY A 71 -8.67 -19.60 17.29
CA GLY A 71 -10.04 -19.10 17.30
C GLY A 71 -10.16 -17.60 17.01
N LEU A 72 -9.11 -16.81 17.30
CA LEU A 72 -9.07 -15.38 16.98
C LEU A 72 -8.75 -15.08 15.50
N VAL A 73 -8.19 -16.03 14.73
CA VAL A 73 -7.82 -15.82 13.32
C VAL A 73 -9.03 -15.46 12.44
N PRO A 74 -10.16 -16.20 12.48
CA PRO A 74 -11.36 -15.84 11.73
C PRO A 74 -11.92 -14.47 12.15
N LEU A 75 -11.91 -14.16 13.44
CA LEU A 75 -12.41 -12.88 13.97
C LEU A 75 -11.58 -11.69 13.50
N VAL A 76 -10.25 -11.80 13.51
CA VAL A 76 -9.35 -10.77 12.98
C VAL A 76 -9.59 -10.60 11.48
N THR A 77 -9.76 -11.70 10.75
CA THR A 77 -10.02 -11.66 9.31
C THR A 77 -11.34 -10.93 9.02
N SER A 78 -12.42 -11.33 9.69
CA SER A 78 -13.77 -10.81 9.45
C SER A 78 -13.99 -9.40 9.95
N LEU A 79 -13.28 -8.90 10.97
CA LEU A 79 -13.50 -7.56 11.52
C LEU A 79 -12.48 -6.51 11.04
N ARG A 80 -11.24 -6.95 10.76
CA ARG A 80 -10.10 -6.04 10.54
C ARG A 80 -9.53 -6.10 9.14
N LEU A 81 -9.80 -7.15 8.37
CA LEU A 81 -9.25 -7.36 7.03
C LEU A 81 -10.34 -7.52 5.95
N GLN A 82 -11.52 -6.95 6.20
CA GLN A 82 -12.63 -6.94 5.24
C GLN A 82 -12.25 -6.21 3.94
N PRO A 83 -12.80 -6.63 2.78
CA PRO A 83 -12.58 -5.97 1.49
C PRO A 83 -12.84 -4.46 1.54
N GLU A 84 -13.91 -4.02 2.21
CA GLU A 84 -14.32 -2.62 2.32
C GLU A 84 -13.26 -1.77 3.02
N ARG A 85 -12.53 -2.34 3.99
CA ARG A 85 -11.41 -1.64 4.64
C ARG A 85 -10.21 -1.47 3.70
N ILE A 86 -9.97 -2.44 2.83
CA ILE A 86 -8.90 -2.37 1.82
C ILE A 86 -9.30 -1.36 0.75
N GLU A 87 -10.54 -1.40 0.30
CA GLU A 87 -11.11 -0.45 -0.66
C GLU A 87 -11.06 0.97 -0.12
N ALA A 88 -11.58 1.21 1.09
CA ALA A 88 -11.55 2.52 1.75
C ALA A 88 -10.13 3.08 1.85
N TRP A 89 -9.14 2.24 2.20
CA TRP A 89 -7.74 2.64 2.17
C TRP A 89 -7.30 3.08 0.76
N THR A 90 -7.56 2.28 -0.27
CA THR A 90 -7.15 2.60 -1.64
C THR A 90 -7.86 3.82 -2.23
N ARG A 91 -9.16 4.00 -1.94
CA ARG A 91 -9.93 5.20 -2.33
C ARG A 91 -9.40 6.45 -1.63
N THR A 92 -9.15 6.39 -0.32
CA THR A 92 -8.52 7.49 0.44
C THR A 92 -7.15 7.86 -0.14
N ARG A 93 -6.36 6.84 -0.51
CA ARG A 93 -5.05 7.04 -1.13
C ARG A 93 -5.17 7.69 -2.52
N SER A 94 -6.21 7.33 -3.27
CA SER A 94 -6.49 7.87 -4.59
C SER A 94 -6.79 9.36 -4.56
N VAL A 95 -7.70 9.80 -3.67
CA VAL A 95 -7.99 11.22 -3.47
C VAL A 95 -6.72 12.00 -3.10
N SER A 96 -5.89 11.44 -2.21
CA SER A 96 -4.61 12.05 -1.82
C SER A 96 -3.63 12.22 -2.99
N GLU A 97 -3.53 11.26 -3.91
CA GLU A 97 -2.66 11.41 -5.09
C GLU A 97 -3.28 12.30 -6.17
N ALA A 98 -4.61 12.28 -6.33
CA ALA A 98 -5.31 13.17 -7.25
C ALA A 98 -5.11 14.63 -6.84
N LEU A 99 -5.36 14.98 -5.57
CA LEU A 99 -5.09 16.33 -5.05
C LEU A 99 -3.62 16.73 -5.20
N LYS A 100 -2.69 15.79 -5.02
CA LYS A 100 -1.27 16.03 -5.23
C LYS A 100 -0.95 16.34 -6.70
N SER A 101 -1.54 15.61 -7.63
CA SER A 101 -1.42 15.85 -9.07
C SER A 101 -1.95 17.23 -9.44
N GLU A 102 -3.14 17.61 -8.94
CA GLU A 102 -3.70 18.95 -9.17
C GLU A 102 -2.77 20.07 -8.67
N VAL A 103 -2.10 19.88 -7.53
CA VAL A 103 -1.10 20.83 -7.02
C VAL A 103 0.10 20.96 -7.96
N TYR A 104 0.64 19.85 -8.49
CA TYR A 104 1.78 19.92 -9.42
C TYR A 104 1.39 20.51 -10.77
N LEU A 105 0.24 20.12 -11.33
CA LEU A 105 -0.29 20.71 -12.57
C LEU A 105 -0.54 22.22 -12.41
N TYR A 106 -1.01 22.64 -11.23
CA TYR A 106 -1.16 24.06 -10.90
C TYR A 106 0.20 24.75 -10.89
N LEU A 107 1.18 24.23 -10.14
CA LEU A 107 2.51 24.82 -10.00
C LEU A 107 3.26 24.96 -11.33
N THR A 108 3.05 24.05 -12.28
CA THR A 108 3.67 24.07 -13.61
C THR A 108 2.81 24.73 -14.69
N ALA A 109 1.66 25.34 -14.33
CA ALA A 109 0.69 25.92 -15.26
C ALA A 109 0.29 24.98 -16.43
N SER A 110 0.31 23.68 -16.19
CA SER A 110 -0.06 22.65 -17.17
C SER A 110 -1.57 22.45 -17.18
N ARG A 111 -2.17 21.86 -18.22
CA ARG A 111 -3.63 21.77 -18.30
C ARG A 111 -4.18 21.00 -17.10
N PRO A 112 -5.30 21.46 -16.51
CA PRO A 112 -6.21 22.52 -16.97
C PRO A 112 -5.79 23.97 -16.61
N TYR A 113 -4.62 24.19 -16.02
CA TYR A 113 -4.20 25.45 -15.40
C TYR A 113 -3.36 26.37 -16.31
N ALA A 114 -3.54 26.29 -17.63
CA ALA A 114 -2.82 27.12 -18.61
C ALA A 114 -3.43 28.53 -18.80
N GLY A 115 -4.52 28.85 -18.08
CA GLY A 115 -5.25 30.12 -18.20
C GLY A 115 -4.74 31.22 -17.26
N THR A 116 -5.54 32.27 -17.12
CA THR A 116 -5.27 33.37 -16.17
C THR A 116 -5.27 32.87 -14.72
N GLU A 117 -4.62 33.60 -13.81
CA GLU A 117 -4.57 33.24 -12.39
C GLU A 117 -5.96 33.04 -11.76
N SER A 118 -6.94 33.87 -12.13
CA SER A 118 -8.32 33.76 -11.63
C SER A 118 -9.01 32.49 -12.13
N GLU A 119 -8.85 32.14 -13.41
CA GLU A 119 -9.37 30.89 -13.98
C GLU A 119 -8.71 29.67 -13.33
N ARG A 120 -7.39 29.72 -13.12
CA ARG A 120 -6.62 28.65 -12.48
C ARG A 120 -7.10 28.38 -11.06
N ARG A 121 -7.26 29.42 -10.23
CA ARG A 121 -7.78 29.30 -8.85
C ARG A 121 -9.20 28.76 -8.81
N THR A 122 -10.05 29.21 -9.74
CA THR A 122 -11.43 28.73 -9.85
C THR A 122 -11.47 27.25 -10.20
N ALA A 123 -10.67 26.84 -11.20
CA ALA A 123 -10.54 25.44 -11.60
C ALA A 123 -10.00 24.56 -10.47
N LEU A 124 -8.98 25.01 -9.73
CA LEU A 124 -8.38 24.24 -8.63
C LEU A 124 -9.38 24.05 -7.48
N THR A 125 -10.11 25.11 -7.14
CA THR A 125 -11.17 25.05 -6.12
C THR A 125 -12.26 24.06 -6.50
N ALA A 126 -12.75 24.13 -7.74
CA ALA A 126 -13.80 23.24 -8.25
C ALA A 126 -13.34 21.78 -8.29
N ARG A 127 -12.12 21.51 -8.76
CA ARG A 127 -11.57 20.14 -8.81
C ARG A 127 -11.30 19.56 -7.43
N ARG A 128 -10.77 20.35 -6.50
CA ARG A 128 -10.63 19.93 -5.10
C ARG A 128 -11.98 19.51 -4.53
N ALA A 129 -13.00 20.36 -4.66
CA ALA A 129 -14.35 20.06 -4.16
C ALA A 129 -14.90 18.77 -4.79
N ALA A 130 -14.80 18.61 -6.11
CA ALA A 130 -15.28 17.40 -6.79
C ALA A 130 -14.57 16.12 -6.31
N LEU A 131 -13.27 16.17 -6.05
CA LEU A 131 -12.51 15.03 -5.51
C LEU A 131 -12.92 14.68 -4.08
N GLU A 132 -13.18 15.69 -3.24
CA GLU A 132 -13.62 15.48 -1.86
C GLU A 132 -15.07 14.98 -1.80
N ASP A 133 -15.96 15.54 -2.62
CA ASP A 133 -17.37 15.13 -2.73
C ASP A 133 -17.51 13.68 -3.22
N ALA A 134 -16.71 13.27 -4.21
CA ALA A 134 -16.67 11.90 -4.70
C ALA A 134 -16.20 10.87 -3.64
N ALA A 135 -15.62 11.35 -2.54
CA ALA A 135 -15.15 10.55 -1.41
C ALA A 135 -15.81 10.99 -0.09
N GLY A 136 -17.00 11.59 -0.15
CA GLY A 136 -17.72 12.12 1.01
C GLY A 136 -17.97 11.06 2.09
N ASP A 137 -18.17 9.80 1.71
CA ASP A 137 -18.34 8.65 2.61
C ASP A 137 -17.09 8.34 3.45
N LEU A 138 -15.90 8.78 3.00
CA LEU A 138 -14.62 8.55 3.66
C LEU A 138 -14.21 9.70 4.59
N LEU A 139 -14.97 10.80 4.64
CA LEU A 139 -14.64 11.97 5.46
C LEU A 139 -14.50 11.63 6.94
N ALA A 140 -15.25 10.65 7.44
CA ALA A 140 -15.16 10.16 8.82
C ALA A 140 -13.80 9.52 9.16
N LEU A 141 -13.01 9.13 8.15
CA LEU A 141 -11.66 8.58 8.32
C LEU A 141 -10.59 9.68 8.40
N LEU A 142 -10.94 10.92 8.05
CA LEU A 142 -10.00 12.03 8.08
C LEU A 142 -9.71 12.46 9.52
N PRO A 143 -8.47 12.89 9.83
CA PRO A 143 -8.17 13.52 11.11
C PRO A 143 -9.06 14.77 11.30
N GLN A 144 -9.66 14.90 12.49
CA GLN A 144 -10.57 15.99 12.87
C GLN A 144 -9.84 17.36 12.98
N ALA A 145 -8.61 17.40 13.51
CA ALA A 145 -7.59 18.48 13.45
C ALA A 145 -6.43 18.12 14.42
N ALA A 146 -5.13 18.40 14.24
CA ALA A 146 -4.28 18.76 13.10
C ALA A 146 -2.88 18.16 13.39
N PRO A 147 -2.16 17.50 12.46
CA PRO A 147 -0.77 17.16 12.70
C PRO A 147 0.13 18.34 12.27
N GLY A 148 0.45 19.22 13.22
CA GLY A 148 1.58 20.17 13.14
C GLY A 148 1.60 21.13 11.94
N VAL A 149 2.70 21.86 11.81
CA VAL A 149 3.06 22.62 10.60
C VAL A 149 3.02 21.62 9.44
N TYR A 150 1.96 21.67 8.62
CA TYR A 150 1.96 20.92 7.38
C TYR A 150 3.20 21.36 6.59
N PRO A 151 3.95 20.42 5.98
CA PRO A 151 5.13 20.78 5.22
C PRO A 151 4.79 21.89 4.23
N LEU A 152 5.72 22.83 4.07
CA LEU A 152 5.63 23.89 3.08
C LEU A 152 5.22 23.32 1.72
N LEU A 153 4.55 24.16 0.92
CA LEU A 153 4.25 23.83 -0.47
C LEU A 153 5.50 23.29 -1.17
N PRO A 154 5.36 22.33 -2.10
CA PRO A 154 6.48 21.89 -2.92
C PRO A 154 7.19 23.09 -3.55
N PRO A 155 8.53 23.22 -3.45
CA PRO A 155 9.28 24.37 -3.96
C PRO A 155 9.46 24.28 -5.48
N VAL A 156 8.35 24.19 -6.20
CA VAL A 156 8.30 24.07 -7.66
C VAL A 156 7.83 25.38 -8.25
N HIS A 157 8.68 25.97 -9.09
CA HIS A 157 8.42 27.23 -9.77
C HIS A 157 8.44 27.10 -11.30
N ASP A 158 8.94 25.96 -11.79
CA ASP A 158 9.10 25.63 -13.21
C ASP A 158 9.12 24.09 -13.40
N VAL A 159 9.25 23.66 -14.65
CA VAL A 159 9.25 22.22 -14.97
C VAL A 159 10.53 21.51 -14.54
N ASP A 160 11.67 22.20 -14.47
CA ASP A 160 12.90 21.59 -13.95
C ASP A 160 12.83 21.32 -12.44
N GLY A 161 12.23 22.24 -11.68
CA GLY A 161 11.87 22.04 -10.28
C GLY A 161 10.87 20.90 -10.11
N TYR A 162 9.88 20.78 -11.00
CA TYR A 162 8.98 19.62 -11.03
C TYR A 162 9.74 18.30 -11.25
N VAL A 163 10.64 18.24 -12.23
CA VAL A 163 11.43 17.02 -12.49
C VAL A 163 12.22 16.62 -11.24
N ARG A 164 12.91 17.57 -10.62
CA ARG A 164 13.74 17.30 -9.43
C ARG A 164 12.92 16.85 -8.23
N GLU A 165 11.87 17.61 -7.88
CA GLU A 165 11.08 17.38 -6.67
C GLU A 165 10.09 16.22 -6.81
N ARG A 166 9.49 16.06 -8.00
CA ARG A 166 8.44 15.09 -8.24
C ARG A 166 8.96 13.86 -8.96
N ILE A 167 9.69 13.99 -10.06
CA ILE A 167 10.03 12.84 -10.91
C ILE A 167 11.21 12.07 -10.35
N ASP A 168 12.36 12.72 -10.17
CA ASP A 168 13.59 12.07 -9.72
C ASP A 168 13.41 11.44 -8.34
N HIS A 169 12.83 12.20 -7.40
CA HIS A 169 12.51 11.66 -6.08
C HIS A 169 11.54 10.46 -6.15
N GLN A 170 10.54 10.45 -7.03
CA GLN A 170 9.61 9.33 -7.11
C GLN A 170 10.21 8.11 -7.81
N ALA A 171 10.83 8.31 -8.96
CA ALA A 171 11.39 7.24 -9.78
C ALA A 171 12.57 6.56 -9.08
N ASP A 172 13.52 7.35 -8.58
CA ASP A 172 14.81 6.85 -8.11
C ASP A 172 14.80 6.55 -6.61
N VAL A 173 14.15 7.39 -5.81
CA VAL A 173 14.11 7.19 -4.35
C VAL A 173 12.91 6.34 -3.94
N TYR A 174 11.69 6.80 -4.19
CA TYR A 174 10.50 6.12 -3.66
C TYR A 174 10.26 4.75 -4.30
N TYR A 175 10.03 4.69 -5.61
CA TYR A 175 9.72 3.44 -6.29
C TYR A 175 10.91 2.48 -6.31
N GLY A 176 12.14 2.98 -6.49
CA GLY A 176 13.35 2.18 -6.34
C GLY A 176 13.42 1.47 -4.98
N THR A 177 13.17 2.20 -3.89
CA THR A 177 13.10 1.62 -2.54
C THR A 177 11.95 0.62 -2.40
N GLN A 178 10.77 0.90 -2.98
CA GLN A 178 9.63 -0.02 -2.93
C GLN A 178 9.95 -1.33 -3.65
N VAL A 179 10.58 -1.29 -4.84
CA VAL A 179 10.99 -2.45 -5.63
C VAL A 179 11.91 -3.35 -4.80
N ILE A 180 12.96 -2.79 -4.18
CA ILE A 180 13.87 -3.55 -3.31
C ILE A 180 13.11 -4.21 -2.16
N ARG A 181 12.21 -3.45 -1.51
CA ARG A 181 11.42 -3.95 -0.39
C ARG A 181 10.48 -5.08 -0.81
N MET A 182 9.80 -4.96 -1.94
CA MET A 182 8.88 -5.99 -2.45
C MET A 182 9.64 -7.25 -2.86
N ARG A 183 10.79 -7.09 -3.54
CA ARG A 183 11.66 -8.22 -3.90
C ARG A 183 12.16 -8.98 -2.67
N ARG A 184 12.65 -8.28 -1.64
CA ARG A 184 13.08 -8.91 -0.38
C ARG A 184 11.95 -9.65 0.31
N GLY A 185 10.75 -9.07 0.32
CA GLY A 185 9.56 -9.73 0.85
C GLY A 185 9.20 -11.01 0.11
N LEU A 186 9.19 -10.96 -1.24
CA LEU A 186 8.91 -12.12 -2.08
C LEU A 186 9.89 -13.27 -1.83
N VAL A 187 11.20 -12.99 -1.84
CA VAL A 187 12.24 -14.00 -1.58
C VAL A 187 12.08 -14.61 -0.19
N ARG A 188 11.75 -13.82 0.84
CA ARG A 188 11.53 -14.34 2.19
C ARG A 188 10.34 -15.30 2.26
N ILE A 189 9.23 -14.98 1.58
CA ILE A 189 8.06 -15.86 1.53
C ILE A 189 8.39 -17.17 0.81
N GLN A 190 9.00 -17.09 -0.38
CA GLN A 190 9.40 -18.28 -1.15
C GLN A 190 10.38 -19.16 -0.37
N PHE A 191 11.36 -18.55 0.31
CA PHE A 191 12.30 -19.29 1.14
C PHE A 191 11.61 -19.95 2.33
N ALA A 192 10.68 -19.25 3.00
CA ALA A 192 9.91 -19.82 4.10
C ALA A 192 9.05 -21.02 3.63
N GLU A 193 8.37 -20.90 2.49
CA GLU A 193 7.60 -21.99 1.89
C GLU A 193 8.47 -23.20 1.56
N PHE A 194 9.65 -22.98 0.97
CA PHE A 194 10.60 -24.05 0.67
C PHE A 194 11.06 -24.79 1.92
N VAL A 195 11.45 -24.06 2.97
CA VAL A 195 11.87 -24.64 4.25
C VAL A 195 10.74 -25.42 4.90
N LEU A 196 9.52 -24.87 4.90
CA LEU A 196 8.34 -25.53 5.45
C LEU A 196 8.02 -26.82 4.68
N ALA A 197 8.11 -26.81 3.35
CA ALA A 197 7.90 -27.99 2.53
C ALA A 197 8.88 -29.12 2.85
N ILE A 198 10.18 -28.80 2.95
CA ILE A 198 11.21 -29.77 3.36
C ILE A 198 10.94 -30.29 4.78
N THR A 199 10.58 -29.40 5.70
CA THR A 199 10.30 -29.77 7.09
C THR A 199 9.10 -30.70 7.18
N GLY A 200 8.01 -30.40 6.47
CA GLY A 200 6.82 -31.23 6.41
C GLY A 200 7.11 -32.61 5.82
N MET A 201 7.91 -32.68 4.75
CA MET A 201 8.34 -33.93 4.15
C MET A 201 9.19 -34.76 5.13
N ALA A 202 10.18 -34.16 5.80
CA ALA A 202 11.02 -34.85 6.77
C ALA A 202 10.19 -35.39 7.95
N LEU A 203 9.27 -34.59 8.49
CA LEU A 203 8.37 -35.01 9.56
C LEU A 203 7.46 -36.17 9.12
N ALA A 204 6.92 -36.12 7.91
CA ALA A 204 6.09 -37.19 7.37
C ALA A 204 6.86 -38.52 7.22
N VAL A 205 8.11 -38.45 6.75
CA VAL A 205 8.99 -39.63 6.64
C VAL A 205 9.26 -40.24 8.02
N VAL A 206 9.62 -39.41 9.01
CA VAL A 206 9.90 -39.89 10.38
C VAL A 206 8.65 -40.46 11.02
N ALA A 207 7.49 -39.82 10.84
CA ALA A 207 6.20 -40.28 11.37
C ALA A 207 5.78 -41.66 10.84
N GLY A 208 6.22 -42.02 9.63
CA GLY A 208 5.98 -43.35 9.03
C GLY A 208 6.84 -44.47 9.63
N THR A 209 7.81 -44.15 10.50
CA THR A 209 8.66 -45.14 11.18
C THR A 209 8.06 -45.58 12.53
N ALA A 210 8.40 -46.79 12.99
CA ALA A 210 7.80 -47.41 14.18
C ALA A 210 7.98 -46.64 15.51
N GLY A 211 8.81 -45.59 15.55
CA GLY A 211 9.03 -44.72 16.73
C GLY A 211 8.62 -43.26 16.53
N GLY A 212 8.00 -42.91 15.40
CA GLY A 212 7.78 -41.53 14.97
C GLY A 212 6.49 -40.84 15.46
N SER A 213 5.74 -41.43 16.40
CA SER A 213 4.42 -40.94 16.78
C SER A 213 4.40 -39.47 17.22
N GLY A 214 5.44 -39.02 17.94
CA GLY A 214 5.58 -37.62 18.32
C GLY A 214 5.89 -36.66 17.16
N ALA A 215 6.56 -37.13 16.11
CA ALA A 215 6.84 -36.33 14.91
C ALA A 215 5.58 -36.14 14.05
N GLY A 216 4.70 -37.14 14.01
CA GLY A 216 3.43 -37.08 13.28
C GLY A 216 2.51 -35.93 13.74
N ALA A 217 2.53 -35.61 15.04
CA ALA A 217 1.74 -34.52 15.61
C ALA A 217 2.12 -33.13 15.07
N TRP A 218 3.36 -32.96 14.55
CA TRP A 218 3.85 -31.70 13.99
C TRP A 218 3.58 -31.53 12.49
N VAL A 219 3.17 -32.58 11.78
CA VAL A 219 2.84 -32.48 10.35
C VAL A 219 1.69 -31.48 10.10
N PRO A 220 0.56 -31.53 10.83
CA PRO A 220 -0.50 -30.53 10.70
C PRO A 220 -0.03 -29.09 11.02
N VAL A 221 0.90 -28.93 11.96
CA VAL A 221 1.47 -27.62 12.31
C VAL A 221 2.16 -27.00 11.11
N VAL A 222 3.04 -27.76 10.44
CA VAL A 222 3.74 -27.28 9.24
C VAL A 222 2.75 -26.88 8.15
N THR A 223 1.68 -27.65 7.95
CA THR A 223 0.62 -27.32 7.01
C THR A 223 -0.08 -26.01 7.37
N THR A 224 -0.47 -25.81 8.63
CA THR A 224 -1.13 -24.58 9.10
C THR A 224 -0.22 -23.36 9.04
N VAL A 225 1.07 -23.52 9.37
CA VAL A 225 2.08 -22.47 9.26
C VAL A 225 2.27 -22.09 7.79
N SER A 226 2.38 -23.07 6.90
CA SER A 226 2.46 -22.85 5.44
C SER A 226 1.26 -22.07 4.92
N ALA A 227 0.04 -22.51 5.27
CA ALA A 227 -1.19 -21.81 4.89
C ALA A 227 -1.21 -20.37 5.41
N SER A 228 -0.75 -20.13 6.64
CA SER A 228 -0.69 -18.80 7.24
C SER A 228 0.32 -17.89 6.52
N VAL A 229 1.49 -18.42 6.17
CA VAL A 229 2.55 -17.72 5.42
C VAL A 229 2.06 -17.37 4.00
N MET A 230 1.48 -18.35 3.29
CA MET A 230 0.89 -18.13 1.96
C MET A 230 -0.19 -17.05 2.00
N LEU A 231 -1.12 -17.15 2.97
CA LEU A 231 -2.21 -16.19 3.12
C LEU A 231 -1.71 -14.77 3.46
N TYR A 232 -0.61 -14.66 4.22
CA TYR A 232 0.08 -13.39 4.43
C TYR A 232 0.70 -12.87 3.12
N GLY A 233 1.42 -13.72 2.38
CA GLY A 233 2.04 -13.39 1.09
C GLY A 233 1.03 -12.90 0.06
N TYR A 234 -0.07 -13.63 -0.11
CA TYR A 234 -1.20 -13.23 -0.96
C TYR A 234 -1.80 -11.90 -0.55
N GLY A 235 -1.97 -11.67 0.77
CA GLY A 235 -2.43 -10.39 1.26
C GLY A 235 -1.51 -9.24 0.84
N VAL A 236 -0.19 -9.38 0.98
CA VAL A 236 0.77 -8.32 0.67
C VAL A 236 0.99 -8.11 -0.84
N ARG A 237 0.74 -9.13 -1.68
CA ARG A 237 0.84 -9.07 -3.15
C ARG A 237 2.23 -8.62 -3.62
N TYR A 238 3.28 -9.22 -3.06
CA TYR A 238 4.66 -8.79 -3.31
C TYR A 238 5.04 -8.76 -4.80
N GLN A 239 4.72 -9.81 -5.55
CA GLN A 239 5.08 -9.92 -6.96
C GLN A 239 4.38 -8.87 -7.83
N GLU A 240 3.07 -8.70 -7.66
CA GLU A 240 2.33 -7.69 -8.42
C GLU A 240 2.82 -6.27 -8.11
N ASN A 241 2.98 -5.95 -6.82
CA ASN A 241 3.47 -4.63 -6.40
C ASN A 241 4.90 -4.37 -6.89
N LEU A 242 5.76 -5.40 -6.91
CA LEU A 242 7.09 -5.33 -7.50
C LEU A 242 7.03 -4.92 -8.97
N ILE A 243 6.19 -5.60 -9.77
CA ILE A 243 6.03 -5.33 -11.20
C ILE A 243 5.46 -3.92 -11.43
N SER A 244 4.41 -3.55 -10.70
CA SER A 244 3.77 -2.23 -10.80
C SER A 244 4.79 -1.12 -10.53
N PHE A 245 5.46 -1.16 -9.38
CA PHE A 245 6.42 -0.11 -9.01
C PHE A 245 7.62 -0.04 -9.95
N ALA A 246 8.14 -1.18 -10.42
CA ALA A 246 9.24 -1.20 -11.39
C ALA A 246 8.81 -0.58 -12.72
N ARG A 247 7.61 -0.92 -13.21
CA ARG A 247 7.05 -0.35 -14.44
C ARG A 247 6.84 1.16 -14.32
N THR A 248 6.24 1.62 -13.23
CA THR A 248 5.99 3.06 -13.00
C THR A 248 7.31 3.83 -12.94
N ALA A 249 8.30 3.35 -12.17
CA ALA A 249 9.61 3.99 -12.11
C ALA A 249 10.26 4.11 -13.50
N GLU A 250 10.21 3.03 -14.27
CA GLU A 250 10.82 2.99 -15.60
C GLU A 250 10.08 3.86 -16.63
N GLN A 251 8.76 3.99 -16.53
CA GLN A 251 7.98 4.93 -17.35
C GLN A 251 8.35 6.38 -17.03
N LEU A 252 8.48 6.72 -15.75
CA LEU A 252 8.87 8.07 -15.32
C LEU A 252 10.30 8.42 -15.76
N ARG A 253 11.26 7.49 -15.62
CA ARG A 253 12.64 7.68 -16.13
C ARG A 253 12.64 7.89 -17.63
N ARG A 254 11.93 7.04 -18.39
CA ARG A 254 11.85 7.20 -19.85
C ARG A 254 11.25 8.52 -20.28
N LEU A 255 10.20 9.00 -19.62
CA LEU A 255 9.63 10.32 -19.90
C LEU A 255 10.63 11.45 -19.63
N ARG A 256 11.35 11.37 -18.51
CA ARG A 256 12.39 12.33 -18.14
C ARG A 256 13.54 12.33 -19.14
N ASP A 257 14.05 11.16 -19.50
CA ASP A 257 15.20 11.02 -20.39
C ASP A 257 14.83 11.45 -21.84
N ASP A 258 13.60 11.14 -22.30
CA ASP A 258 13.03 11.65 -23.55
C ASP A 258 12.91 13.18 -23.56
N ARG A 259 12.48 13.78 -22.44
CA ARG A 259 12.45 15.24 -22.29
C ARG A 259 13.85 15.83 -22.45
N PHE A 260 14.84 15.31 -21.71
CA PHE A 260 16.21 15.82 -21.76
C PHE A 260 16.82 15.72 -23.16
N ALA A 261 16.57 14.64 -23.89
CA ALA A 261 17.07 14.45 -25.25
C ALA A 261 16.48 15.45 -26.27
N ARG A 262 15.30 16.00 -26.00
CA ARG A 262 14.59 16.92 -26.89
C ARG A 262 14.70 18.39 -26.50
N MET A 263 15.49 18.71 -25.48
CA MET A 263 15.69 20.11 -25.06
C MET A 263 16.42 20.94 -26.13
N PRO A 264 16.09 22.24 -26.27
CA PRO A 264 15.04 22.97 -25.53
C PRO A 264 13.63 22.68 -26.09
N LEU A 265 12.65 22.63 -25.19
CA LEU A 265 11.23 22.41 -25.53
C LEU A 265 10.44 23.71 -25.49
N ASP A 266 9.37 23.80 -26.27
CA ASP A 266 8.42 24.90 -26.13
C ASP A 266 7.53 24.74 -24.87
N PRO A 267 6.89 25.81 -24.37
CA PRO A 267 6.05 25.74 -23.17
C PRO A 267 4.89 24.74 -23.25
N ALA A 268 4.35 24.48 -24.44
CA ALA A 268 3.25 23.53 -24.63
C ALA A 268 3.74 22.08 -24.60
N GLU A 269 4.95 21.80 -25.10
CA GLU A 269 5.63 20.52 -24.95
C GLU A 269 6.00 20.23 -23.50
N GLU A 270 6.47 21.25 -22.76
CA GLU A 270 6.74 21.15 -21.33
C GLU A 270 5.48 20.82 -20.52
N ALA A 271 4.37 21.52 -20.78
CA ALA A 271 3.08 21.21 -20.16
C ALA A 271 2.61 19.78 -20.46
N ARG A 272 2.72 19.34 -21.73
CA ARG A 272 2.39 17.96 -22.13
C ARG A 272 3.29 16.93 -21.47
N PHE A 273 4.55 17.25 -21.21
CA PHE A 273 5.44 16.36 -20.45
C PHE A 273 4.93 16.17 -19.01
N VAL A 274 4.58 17.25 -18.31
CA VAL A 274 4.04 17.17 -16.94
C VAL A 274 2.72 16.38 -16.93
N GLU A 275 1.82 16.66 -17.86
CA GLU A 275 0.54 15.93 -18.00
C GLU A 275 0.76 14.42 -18.19
N ARG A 276 1.72 14.02 -19.03
CA ARG A 276 2.07 12.60 -19.23
C ARG A 276 2.61 11.97 -17.94
N CYS A 277 3.43 12.69 -17.19
CA CYS A 277 3.97 12.19 -15.93
C CYS A 277 2.89 12.02 -14.85
N GLU A 278 2.02 13.02 -14.68
CA GLU A 278 0.90 12.92 -13.74
C GLU A 278 -0.13 11.86 -14.15
N ASN A 279 -0.30 11.62 -15.46
CA ASN A 279 -1.10 10.49 -15.93
C ASN A 279 -0.50 9.12 -15.54
N VAL A 280 0.83 8.98 -15.55
CA VAL A 280 1.50 7.75 -15.06
C VAL A 280 1.19 7.50 -13.58
N PHE A 281 1.22 8.55 -12.74
CA PHE A 281 0.83 8.43 -11.33
C PHE A 281 -0.66 8.09 -11.17
N SER A 282 -1.53 8.67 -11.99
CA SER A 282 -2.97 8.40 -12.00
C SER A 282 -3.27 6.94 -12.35
N ILE A 283 -2.69 6.41 -13.43
CA ILE A 283 -2.87 5.02 -13.88
C ILE A 283 -2.44 4.03 -12.79
N GLU A 284 -1.28 4.26 -12.15
CA GLU A 284 -0.82 3.39 -11.06
C GLU A 284 -1.80 3.38 -9.89
N THR A 285 -2.33 4.56 -9.54
CA THR A 285 -3.28 4.73 -8.44
C THR A 285 -4.64 4.07 -8.76
N GLN A 286 -5.14 4.23 -9.99
CA GLN A 286 -6.32 3.53 -10.48
C GLN A 286 -6.12 2.01 -10.48
N GLY A 287 -4.92 1.55 -10.84
CA GLY A 287 -4.54 0.15 -10.76
C GLY A 287 -4.56 -0.42 -9.34
N TRP A 288 -4.36 0.40 -8.30
CA TRP A 288 -4.55 -0.02 -6.91
C TRP A 288 -6.03 -0.16 -6.54
N MET A 289 -6.87 0.78 -7.00
CA MET A 289 -8.32 0.74 -6.73
C MET A 289 -8.99 -0.47 -7.42
N ALA A 290 -8.71 -0.70 -8.71
CA ALA A 290 -9.25 -1.84 -9.43
C ALA A 290 -8.89 -3.18 -8.76
N ARG A 291 -7.65 -3.27 -8.28
CA ARG A 291 -7.16 -4.44 -7.53
C ARG A 291 -7.79 -4.62 -6.15
N ALA A 292 -8.24 -3.54 -5.52
CA ALA A 292 -8.95 -3.60 -4.25
C ALA A 292 -10.41 -4.04 -4.47
N ALA A 293 -11.07 -3.49 -5.48
CA ALA A 293 -12.42 -3.90 -5.87
C ALA A 293 -12.49 -5.36 -6.30
N SER A 294 -11.49 -5.87 -7.04
CA SER A 294 -11.43 -7.28 -7.43
C SER A 294 -11.13 -8.25 -6.28
N ALA A 295 -10.75 -7.75 -5.10
CA ALA A 295 -10.50 -8.56 -3.91
C ALA A 295 -11.77 -8.81 -3.07
N ASP A 296 -12.92 -8.30 -3.52
CA ASP A 296 -14.25 -8.65 -3.06
C ASP A 296 -14.79 -9.81 -3.91
N PRO A 297 -14.73 -11.07 -3.45
CA PRO A 297 -15.61 -12.07 -4.00
C PRO A 297 -16.98 -11.72 -3.42
N GLY A 298 -17.82 -11.05 -4.22
CA GLY A 298 -19.23 -10.87 -3.88
C GLY A 298 -19.85 -12.20 -3.40
N PRO A 299 -20.97 -12.16 -2.67
CA PRO A 299 -21.53 -13.34 -2.03
C PRO A 299 -21.64 -14.47 -3.04
N VAL A 300 -21.08 -15.63 -2.69
CA VAL A 300 -21.27 -16.87 -3.46
C VAL A 300 -22.78 -17.11 -3.48
N GLN A 301 -23.39 -16.95 -4.66
CA GLN A 301 -24.80 -17.24 -4.89
C GLN A 301 -25.05 -18.74 -4.79
#